data_AF-A0A6M3RV64-F1
#
_entry.id   AF-A0A6M3RV64-F1
#
_cell.length_a   1.000
_cell.length_b   1.000
_cell.length_c   1.000
_cell.angle_alpha   90.00
_cell.angle_beta   90.00
_cell.angle_gamma   90.00
#
_symmetry.space_group_name_H-M   'P 1'
#
loop_
_entity.id
_entity.type
_entity.pdbx_description
1 polymer ?
#
loop_
_entity_poly.entity_id
_entity_poly.type
_entity_poly.pdbx_seq_one_letter_code
_entity_poly.pdbx_strand_id
1 'polypeptide(L)'
;AIAIKLGIAPFHLWLPETLQGISIKTGLILSTWQKLAPISLIIQMSHLTNLPLLMLMSITSTLLGGWNGINQTQTRKIMAFSSIAHLGWMASILNMAPNLTFINFLLYAMMTSTLFLTFMTLNTKNMTELATFWSKSPTLSALSLLSLLSLGGLPPLTGFMPKWLIAQEMIKQELILFTLVILLSSLISLFFYLRLTYTLSLTLAPNLSFFPLPWNTHKENPLAPMITP
;
A
#
# COMPACT_ATOMS: atom_id res chain seq x y z
N ALA A 1 -7.59 9.32 20.22
CA ALA A 1 -7.66 10.41 19.21
C ALA A 1 -6.74 10.15 18.01
N ILE A 2 -5.42 10.00 18.19
CA ILE A 2 -4.48 9.78 17.08
C ILE A 2 -4.83 8.53 16.25
N ALA A 3 -5.23 7.43 16.91
CA ALA A 3 -5.68 6.20 16.25
C ALA A 3 -6.86 6.43 15.27
N ILE A 4 -7.81 7.32 15.63
CA ILE A 4 -8.93 7.70 14.75
C ILE A 4 -8.40 8.43 13.51
N LYS A 5 -7.51 9.40 13.71
CA LYS A 5 -6.94 10.20 12.61
C LYS A 5 -6.06 9.38 11.67
N LEU A 6 -5.36 8.37 12.17
CA LEU A 6 -4.56 7.46 11.34
C LEU A 6 -5.40 6.38 10.64
N GLY A 7 -6.55 6.02 11.22
CA GLY A 7 -7.39 4.92 10.76
C GLY A 7 -6.91 3.56 11.27
N ILE A 8 -6.35 3.50 12.49
CA ILE A 8 -5.97 2.24 13.15
C ILE A 8 -7.24 1.57 13.67
N ALA A 9 -7.34 0.25 13.55
CA ALA A 9 -8.47 -0.50 14.09
C ALA A 9 -8.60 -0.29 15.62
N PRO A 10 -9.83 -0.18 16.16
CA PRO A 10 -11.12 -0.39 15.51
C PRO A 10 -11.63 0.80 14.68
N PHE A 11 -11.00 1.97 14.73
CA PHE A 11 -11.45 3.22 14.11
C PHE A 11 -11.13 3.35 12.61
N HIS A 12 -11.05 2.23 11.91
CA HIS A 12 -10.57 2.13 10.53
C HIS A 12 -11.66 2.33 9.46
N LEU A 13 -12.94 2.25 9.82
CA LEU A 13 -14.07 2.19 8.89
C LEU A 13 -14.18 3.39 7.94
N TRP A 14 -13.80 4.59 8.41
CA TRP A 14 -13.86 5.79 7.58
C TRP A 14 -12.86 5.77 6.42
N LEU A 15 -11.73 5.08 6.57
CA LEU A 15 -10.61 5.18 5.64
C LEU A 15 -10.91 4.51 4.27
N PRO A 16 -11.44 3.27 4.21
CA PRO A 16 -11.84 2.66 2.93
C PRO A 16 -12.96 3.39 2.20
N GLU A 17 -13.95 3.92 2.92
CA GLU A 17 -15.08 4.63 2.33
C GLU A 17 -14.66 5.98 1.76
N THR A 18 -13.88 6.75 2.52
CA THR A 18 -13.35 8.04 2.07
C THR A 18 -12.41 7.89 0.87
N LEU A 19 -11.48 6.92 0.89
CA LEU A 19 -10.60 6.67 -0.25
C LEU A 19 -11.38 6.26 -1.50
N GLN A 20 -12.48 5.53 -1.37
CA GLN A 20 -13.29 5.16 -2.52
C GLN A 20 -13.98 6.37 -3.18
N GLY A 21 -14.47 7.31 -2.37
CA GLY A 21 -15.26 8.47 -2.80
C GLY A 21 -14.44 9.63 -3.38
N ILE A 22 -13.13 9.66 -3.17
CA ILE A 22 -12.26 10.75 -3.65
C ILE A 22 -11.45 10.36 -4.89
N SER A 23 -10.85 11.37 -5.54
CA SER A 23 -9.96 11.17 -6.68
C SER A 23 -8.67 10.43 -6.28
N ILE A 24 -8.01 9.77 -7.25
CA ILE A 24 -6.74 9.05 -7.02
C ILE A 24 -5.66 10.01 -6.48
N LYS A 25 -5.59 11.25 -7.01
CA LYS A 25 -4.65 12.29 -6.56
C LYS A 25 -4.87 12.69 -5.10
N THR A 26 -6.11 12.93 -4.71
CA THR A 26 -6.45 13.23 -3.31
C THR A 26 -6.24 12.01 -2.40
N GLY A 27 -6.45 10.80 -2.91
CA GLY A 27 -6.16 9.56 -2.20
C GLY A 27 -4.68 9.36 -1.90
N LEU A 28 -3.79 9.75 -2.82
CA LEU A 28 -2.34 9.78 -2.58
C LEU A 28 -2.01 10.71 -1.40
N ILE A 29 -2.55 11.93 -1.41
CA ILE A 29 -2.31 12.92 -0.34
C ILE A 29 -2.85 12.42 1.01
N LEU A 30 -4.03 11.81 1.03
CA LEU A 30 -4.64 11.27 2.25
C LEU A 30 -3.85 10.07 2.80
N SER A 31 -3.36 9.18 1.92
CA SER A 31 -2.66 7.97 2.33
C SER A 31 -1.19 8.20 2.75
N THR A 32 -0.58 9.32 2.35
CA THR A 32 0.82 9.66 2.65
C THR A 32 0.93 10.90 3.53
N TRP A 33 0.62 12.08 2.98
CA TRP A 33 0.85 13.37 3.62
C TRP A 33 0.05 13.55 4.91
N GLN A 34 -1.24 13.14 4.92
CA GLN A 34 -2.07 13.28 6.12
C GLN A 34 -1.66 12.35 7.27
N LYS A 35 -0.87 11.29 6.98
CA LYS A 35 -0.35 10.37 8.00
C LYS A 35 0.96 10.84 8.63
N LEU A 36 1.72 11.75 7.98
CA LEU A 36 3.00 12.26 8.49
C LEU A 36 2.87 12.91 9.87
N ALA A 37 1.99 13.91 10.00
CA ALA A 37 1.88 14.68 11.25
C ALA A 37 1.36 13.85 12.44
N PRO A 38 0.34 12.98 12.31
CA PRO A 38 -0.07 12.14 13.42
C PRO A 38 0.98 11.08 13.79
N ILE A 39 1.77 10.57 12.82
CA ILE A 39 2.86 9.62 13.09
C ILE A 39 4.00 10.30 13.84
N SER A 40 4.41 11.51 13.46
CA SER A 40 5.47 12.22 14.18
C SER A 40 5.07 12.50 15.64
N LEU A 41 3.81 12.89 15.88
CA LEU A 41 3.29 13.11 17.23
C LEU A 41 3.31 11.84 18.09
N ILE A 42 2.86 10.70 17.56
CA ILE A 42 2.84 9.46 18.35
C ILE A 42 4.24 8.89 18.57
N ILE A 43 5.20 9.15 17.67
CA ILE A 43 6.62 8.83 17.86
C ILE A 43 7.21 9.65 19.01
N GLN A 44 6.95 10.95 19.06
CA GLN A 44 7.44 11.83 20.14
C GLN A 44 6.87 11.42 21.51
N MET A 45 5.63 10.95 21.53
CA MET A 45 4.96 10.52 22.76
C MET A 45 5.09 9.02 23.04
N SER A 46 5.95 8.30 22.31
CA SER A 46 6.06 6.83 22.34
C SER A 46 6.25 6.27 23.76
N HIS A 47 7.14 6.87 24.55
CA HIS A 47 7.42 6.44 25.93
C HIS A 47 6.21 6.55 26.89
N LEU A 48 5.24 7.40 26.57
CA LEU A 48 4.03 7.61 27.39
C LEU A 48 2.87 6.71 26.96
N THR A 49 3.06 5.90 25.91
CA THR A 49 1.98 5.07 25.37
C THR A 49 1.82 3.75 26.12
N ASN A 50 0.56 3.34 26.29
CA ASN A 50 0.25 2.07 26.93
C ASN A 50 0.49 0.90 25.95
N LEU A 51 1.47 0.05 26.27
CA LEU A 51 1.92 -1.07 25.43
C LEU A 51 0.81 -2.10 25.11
N PRO A 52 0.05 -2.65 26.07
CA PRO A 52 -1.04 -3.60 25.79
C PRO A 52 -2.11 -3.03 24.85
N LEU A 53 -2.44 -1.74 24.99
CA LEU A 53 -3.41 -1.09 24.10
C LEU A 53 -2.88 -1.03 22.65
N LEU A 54 -1.61 -0.65 22.48
CA LEU A 54 -0.96 -0.62 21.17
C LEU A 54 -0.87 -2.01 20.54
N MET A 55 -0.55 -3.04 21.32
CA MET A 55 -0.49 -4.42 20.85
C MET A 55 -1.87 -4.91 20.38
N LEU A 56 -2.94 -4.62 21.12
CA LEU A 56 -4.31 -4.96 20.71
C LEU A 56 -4.71 -4.23 19.42
N MET A 57 -4.44 -2.93 19.32
CA MET A 57 -4.72 -2.15 18.11
C MET A 57 -3.90 -2.64 16.91
N SER A 58 -2.64 -3.05 17.14
CA SER A 58 -1.76 -3.61 16.11
C SER A 58 -2.33 -4.89 15.52
N ILE A 59 -2.61 -5.91 16.34
CA ILE A 59 -3.15 -7.20 15.85
C ILE A 59 -4.49 -7.00 15.14
N THR A 60 -5.40 -6.23 15.75
CA THR A 60 -6.73 -6.01 15.15
C THR A 60 -6.62 -5.30 13.80
N SER A 61 -5.70 -4.34 13.66
CA SER A 61 -5.49 -3.64 12.38
C SER A 61 -4.83 -4.51 11.32
N THR A 62 -3.85 -5.36 11.65
CA THR A 62 -3.25 -6.27 10.67
C THR A 62 -4.24 -7.34 10.21
N LEU A 63 -5.04 -7.91 11.13
CA LEU A 63 -6.07 -8.89 10.81
C LEU A 63 -7.21 -8.29 9.97
N LEU A 64 -7.79 -7.17 10.41
CA LEU A 64 -8.90 -6.54 9.69
C LEU A 64 -8.45 -5.95 8.35
N GLY A 65 -7.24 -5.38 8.29
CA GLY A 65 -6.63 -4.93 7.04
C GLY A 65 -6.41 -6.09 6.06
N GLY A 66 -5.91 -7.23 6.54
CA GLY A 66 -5.76 -8.44 5.74
C GLY A 66 -7.10 -8.96 5.23
N TRP A 67 -8.01 -9.30 6.14
CA TRP A 67 -9.27 -9.96 5.82
C TRP A 67 -10.17 -9.12 4.91
N ASN A 68 -10.39 -7.85 5.27
CA ASN A 68 -11.30 -7.00 4.50
C ASN A 68 -10.69 -6.62 3.14
N GLY A 69 -9.36 -6.60 3.01
CA GLY A 69 -8.66 -6.36 1.74
C GLY A 69 -8.90 -7.47 0.71
N ILE A 70 -9.08 -8.72 1.16
CA ILE A 70 -9.32 -9.86 0.26
C ILE A 70 -10.60 -9.66 -0.54
N ASN A 71 -11.68 -9.13 0.04
CA ASN A 71 -12.95 -9.05 -0.68
C ASN A 71 -13.13 -7.77 -1.52
N GLN A 72 -12.08 -6.97 -1.72
CA GLN A 72 -12.18 -5.73 -2.50
C GLN A 72 -11.70 -5.90 -3.93
N THR A 73 -12.48 -5.39 -4.89
CA THR A 73 -12.12 -5.27 -6.32
C THR A 73 -11.70 -3.85 -6.71
N GLN A 74 -12.07 -2.87 -5.89
CA GLN A 74 -11.74 -1.46 -6.10
C GLN A 74 -10.31 -1.18 -5.64
N THR A 75 -9.45 -0.65 -6.52
CA THR A 75 -8.03 -0.44 -6.23
C THR A 75 -7.84 0.49 -5.02
N ARG A 76 -8.67 1.53 -4.91
CA ARG A 76 -8.62 2.50 -3.79
C ARG A 76 -8.94 1.87 -2.43
N LYS A 77 -9.92 0.96 -2.37
CA LYS A 77 -10.22 0.22 -1.13
C LYS A 77 -9.13 -0.80 -0.78
N ILE A 78 -8.52 -1.44 -1.78
CA ILE A 78 -7.37 -2.31 -1.52
C ILE A 78 -6.22 -1.50 -0.90
N MET A 79 -5.94 -0.31 -1.44
CA MET A 79 -4.94 0.61 -0.88
C MET A 79 -5.31 1.17 0.50
N ALA A 80 -6.60 1.24 0.82
CA ALA A 80 -7.07 1.60 2.16
C ALA A 80 -6.70 0.51 3.18
N PHE A 81 -7.06 -0.74 2.86
CA PHE A 81 -6.82 -1.89 3.74
C PHE A 81 -5.33 -2.22 3.88
N SER A 82 -4.52 -2.01 2.84
CA SER A 82 -3.07 -2.05 2.98
C SER A 82 -2.56 -1.02 3.99
N SER A 83 -3.04 0.23 3.91
CA SER A 83 -2.63 1.27 4.85
C SER A 83 -2.94 0.91 6.31
N ILE A 84 -4.08 0.27 6.55
CA ILE A 84 -4.50 -0.18 7.88
C ILE A 84 -3.57 -1.29 8.38
N ALA A 85 -3.23 -2.26 7.53
CA ALA A 85 -2.31 -3.33 7.88
C ALA A 85 -0.87 -2.82 8.17
N HIS A 86 -0.35 -1.91 7.36
CA HIS A 86 0.98 -1.32 7.59
C HIS A 86 1.01 -0.45 8.85
N LEU A 87 -0.07 0.29 9.15
CA LEU A 87 -0.18 1.01 10.42
C LEU A 87 -0.21 0.08 11.63
N GLY A 88 -0.74 -1.15 11.48
CA GLY A 88 -0.66 -2.17 12.52
C GLY A 88 0.78 -2.55 12.86
N TRP A 89 1.63 -2.75 11.85
CA TRP A 89 3.06 -2.98 12.04
C TRP A 89 3.78 -1.78 12.67
N MET A 90 3.38 -0.56 12.32
CA MET A 90 3.93 0.64 12.96
C MET A 90 3.49 0.74 14.43
N ALA A 91 2.24 0.42 14.75
CA ALA A 91 1.73 0.43 16.12
C ALA A 91 2.42 -0.61 17.02
N SER A 92 2.77 -1.80 16.50
CA SER A 92 3.41 -2.85 17.31
C SER A 92 4.76 -2.47 17.89
N ILE A 93 5.58 -1.72 17.14
CA ILE A 93 6.97 -1.44 17.50
C ILE A 93 7.15 -0.03 18.11
N LEU A 94 6.10 0.78 18.12
CA LEU A 94 6.15 2.19 18.50
C LEU A 94 6.80 2.45 19.86
N ASN A 95 6.43 1.66 20.88
CA ASN A 95 6.95 1.86 22.24
C ASN A 95 8.40 1.36 22.40
N MET A 96 8.78 0.30 21.68
CA MET A 96 10.10 -0.34 21.84
C MET A 96 11.20 0.35 21.05
N ALA A 97 10.92 0.63 19.77
CA ALA A 97 11.89 1.20 18.84
C ALA A 97 11.18 2.18 17.90
N PRO A 98 10.89 3.41 18.34
CA PRO A 98 10.20 4.41 17.52
C PRO A 98 10.92 4.69 16.20
N ASN A 99 12.26 4.57 16.14
CA ASN A 99 13.02 4.74 14.90
C ASN A 99 12.60 3.73 13.81
N LEU A 100 12.27 2.49 14.18
CA LEU A 100 11.78 1.49 13.22
C LEU A 100 10.38 1.83 12.70
N THR A 101 9.51 2.46 13.51
CA THR A 101 8.22 2.96 13.00
C THR A 101 8.41 4.01 11.92
N PHE A 102 9.38 4.91 12.12
CA PHE A 102 9.68 5.96 11.16
C PHE A 102 10.20 5.39 9.84
N ILE A 103 11.14 4.44 9.90
CA ILE A 103 11.66 3.74 8.72
C ILE A 103 10.54 3.01 7.98
N ASN A 104 9.68 2.27 8.69
CA ASN A 104 8.55 1.57 8.10
C ASN A 104 7.57 2.56 7.43
N PHE A 105 7.30 3.70 8.06
CA PHE A 105 6.45 4.73 7.47
C PHE A 105 7.04 5.33 6.19
N LEU A 106 8.33 5.66 6.17
CA LEU A 106 8.99 6.18 4.97
C LEU A 106 8.92 5.20 3.80
N LEU A 107 9.23 3.92 4.06
CA LEU A 107 9.15 2.88 3.04
C LEU A 107 7.72 2.68 2.55
N TYR A 108 6.74 2.64 3.46
CA TYR A 108 5.33 2.58 3.12
C TYR A 108 4.89 3.79 2.27
N ALA A 109 5.27 5.01 2.65
CA ALA A 109 4.91 6.22 1.93
C ALA A 109 5.49 6.23 0.50
N MET A 110 6.76 5.81 0.35
CA MET A 110 7.39 5.63 -0.96
C MET A 110 6.64 4.59 -1.82
N MET A 111 6.43 3.38 -1.31
CA MET A 111 5.77 2.31 -2.07
C MET A 111 4.30 2.59 -2.40
N THR A 112 3.58 3.28 -1.51
CA THR A 112 2.20 3.68 -1.80
C THR A 112 2.15 4.81 -2.81
N SER A 113 3.07 5.77 -2.74
CA SER A 113 3.16 6.84 -3.74
C SER A 113 3.42 6.29 -5.14
N THR A 114 4.29 5.29 -5.30
CA THR A 114 4.56 4.67 -6.59
C THR A 114 3.31 4.01 -7.15
N LEU A 115 2.55 3.26 -6.35
CA LEU A 115 1.29 2.65 -6.81
C LEU A 115 0.19 3.67 -7.13
N PHE A 116 0.03 4.71 -6.31
CA PHE A 116 -0.95 5.74 -6.64
C PHE A 116 -0.58 6.48 -7.94
N LEU A 117 0.72 6.70 -8.19
CA LEU A 117 1.19 7.26 -9.45
C LEU A 117 0.94 6.32 -10.62
N THR A 118 1.17 5.00 -10.48
CA THR A 118 0.82 4.04 -11.55
C THR A 118 -0.68 4.00 -11.81
N PHE A 119 -1.53 4.08 -10.79
CA PHE A 119 -2.97 4.16 -10.99
C PHE A 119 -3.41 5.47 -11.66
N MET A 120 -2.72 6.58 -11.41
CA MET A 120 -2.97 7.86 -12.09
C MET A 120 -2.56 7.80 -13.57
N THR A 121 -1.40 7.23 -13.90
CA THR A 121 -0.96 7.14 -15.30
C THR A 121 -1.82 6.17 -16.11
N LEU A 122 -2.31 5.09 -15.49
CA LEU A 122 -3.21 4.12 -16.11
C LEU A 122 -4.69 4.58 -16.07
N ASN A 123 -5.04 5.61 -15.29
CA ASN A 123 -6.43 6.03 -15.04
C ASN A 123 -7.37 4.88 -14.63
N THR A 124 -6.89 3.94 -13.81
CA THR A 124 -7.64 2.74 -13.41
C THR A 124 -8.28 2.89 -12.03
N LYS A 125 -9.54 2.46 -11.91
CA LYS A 125 -10.26 2.45 -10.62
C LYS A 125 -10.58 1.03 -10.17
N ASN A 126 -10.72 0.11 -11.12
CA ASN A 126 -11.13 -1.27 -10.91
C ASN A 126 -10.02 -2.25 -11.29
N MET A 127 -10.03 -3.42 -10.63
CA MET A 127 -9.12 -4.52 -10.95
C MET A 127 -9.28 -5.06 -12.38
N THR A 128 -10.50 -5.07 -12.91
CA THR A 128 -10.79 -5.51 -14.29
C THR A 128 -10.24 -4.55 -15.34
N GLU A 129 -10.38 -3.24 -15.11
CA GLU A 129 -9.76 -2.21 -15.97
C GLU A 129 -8.24 -2.38 -15.97
N LEU A 130 -7.65 -2.55 -14.78
CA LEU A 130 -6.22 -2.74 -14.57
C LEU A 130 -5.64 -3.94 -15.35
N ALA A 131 -6.41 -5.02 -15.49
CA ALA A 131 -5.98 -6.21 -16.23
C ALA A 131 -5.80 -5.99 -17.73
N THR A 132 -6.48 -5.00 -18.32
CA THR A 132 -6.37 -4.68 -19.76
C THR A 132 -5.15 -3.81 -20.10
N PHE A 133 -4.40 -3.34 -19.10
CA PHE A 133 -3.30 -2.39 -19.33
C PHE A 133 -1.97 -3.02 -19.68
N TRP A 134 -1.79 -4.33 -19.49
CA TRP A 134 -0.55 -5.01 -19.88
C TRP A 134 -0.23 -4.80 -21.37
N SER A 135 -1.24 -4.89 -22.24
CA SER A 135 -1.06 -4.68 -23.68
C SER A 135 -0.80 -3.23 -24.07
N LYS A 136 -1.14 -2.26 -23.21
CA LYS A 136 -1.01 -0.82 -23.49
C LYS A 136 0.35 -0.30 -23.06
N SER A 137 0.82 -0.70 -21.88
CA SER A 137 2.07 -0.21 -21.30
C SER A 137 2.77 -1.33 -20.52
N PRO A 138 3.39 -2.30 -21.21
CA PRO A 138 3.96 -3.50 -20.59
C PRO A 138 5.11 -3.18 -19.61
N THR A 139 5.83 -2.08 -19.85
CA THR A 139 6.93 -1.63 -18.99
C THR A 139 6.42 -1.17 -17.63
N LEU A 140 5.38 -0.32 -17.62
CA LEU A 140 4.78 0.19 -16.40
C LEU A 140 4.09 -0.92 -15.60
N SER A 141 3.43 -1.85 -16.29
CA SER A 141 2.79 -3.00 -15.63
C SER A 141 3.83 -3.92 -14.98
N ALA A 142 4.95 -4.22 -15.66
CA ALA A 142 6.05 -4.98 -15.07
C ALA A 142 6.66 -4.30 -13.83
N LEU A 143 6.87 -2.97 -13.88
CA LEU A 143 7.37 -2.22 -12.73
C LEU A 143 6.38 -2.20 -11.56
N SER A 144 5.07 -2.14 -11.85
CA SER A 144 4.05 -2.15 -10.81
C SER A 144 3.99 -3.49 -10.05
N LEU A 145 4.33 -4.61 -10.70
CA LEU A 145 4.48 -5.91 -10.03
C LEU A 145 5.53 -5.86 -8.92
N LEU A 146 6.71 -5.28 -9.18
CA LEU A 146 7.76 -5.14 -8.18
C LEU A 146 7.28 -4.33 -6.96
N SER A 147 6.53 -3.26 -7.21
CA SER A 147 5.99 -2.41 -6.13
C SER A 147 4.88 -3.07 -5.29
N LEU A 148 4.03 -3.91 -5.91
CA LEU A 148 3.01 -4.68 -5.19
C LEU A 148 3.65 -5.78 -4.32
N LEU A 149 4.64 -6.49 -4.87
CA LEU A 149 5.38 -7.51 -4.14
C LEU A 149 6.22 -6.90 -3.00
N SER A 150 6.74 -5.67 -3.17
CA SER A 150 7.45 -4.98 -2.11
C SER A 150 6.51 -4.61 -0.97
N LEU A 151 5.30 -4.12 -1.23
CA LEU A 151 4.28 -3.88 -0.18
C LEU A 151 3.86 -5.18 0.53
N GLY A 152 3.80 -6.29 -0.20
CA GLY A 152 3.62 -7.63 0.36
C GLY A 152 4.74 -8.04 1.33
N GLY A 153 5.95 -7.51 1.14
CA GLY A 153 7.12 -7.79 1.97
C GLY A 153 7.72 -9.16 1.69
N LEU A 154 7.95 -9.49 0.42
CA LEU A 154 8.64 -10.71 0.03
C LEU A 154 10.18 -10.55 0.13
N PRO A 155 10.91 -11.62 0.54
CA PRO A 155 12.37 -11.61 0.72
C PRO A 155 13.08 -11.75 -0.64
N PRO A 156 13.11 -10.68 -1.45
CA PRO A 156 14.35 -9.98 -1.81
C PRO A 156 14.14 -8.44 -1.96
N LEU A 157 12.94 -7.95 -1.63
CA LEU A 157 12.50 -6.59 -1.87
C LEU A 157 12.59 -5.73 -0.60
N THR A 158 12.66 -4.42 -0.80
CA THR A 158 12.86 -3.44 0.29
C THR A 158 11.75 -3.45 1.33
N GLY A 159 10.50 -3.78 0.96
CA GLY A 159 9.39 -3.81 1.92
C GLY A 159 9.39 -5.01 2.88
N PHE A 160 10.28 -6.00 2.68
CA PHE A 160 10.53 -7.03 3.69
C PHE A 160 11.38 -6.51 4.86
N MET A 161 12.32 -5.59 4.59
CA MET A 161 13.23 -5.01 5.57
C MET A 161 12.54 -4.53 6.87
N PRO A 162 11.49 -3.67 6.83
CA PRO A 162 10.86 -3.20 8.05
C PRO A 162 10.17 -4.32 8.82
N LYS A 163 9.48 -5.25 8.16
CA LYS A 163 8.80 -6.37 8.83
C LYS A 163 9.81 -7.27 9.55
N TRP A 164 10.93 -7.55 8.89
CA TRP A 164 12.00 -8.37 9.45
C TRP A 164 12.67 -7.70 10.65
N LEU A 165 13.09 -6.43 10.53
CA LEU A 165 13.71 -5.69 11.64
C LEU A 165 12.76 -5.55 12.84
N ILE A 166 11.48 -5.29 12.58
CA ILE A 166 10.46 -5.19 13.62
C ILE A 166 10.26 -6.53 14.31
N ALA A 167 10.22 -7.64 13.58
CA ALA A 167 10.13 -8.98 14.17
C ALA A 167 11.36 -9.29 15.03
N GLN A 168 12.56 -8.92 14.57
CA GLN A 168 13.78 -9.12 15.34
C GLN A 168 13.77 -8.36 16.66
N GLU A 169 13.39 -7.08 16.67
CA GLU A 169 13.31 -6.30 17.91
C GLU A 169 12.26 -6.84 18.87
N MET A 170 11.11 -7.29 18.37
CA MET A 170 10.08 -7.86 19.24
C MET A 170 10.49 -9.22 19.84
N ILE A 171 11.27 -10.03 19.13
CA ILE A 171 11.83 -11.28 19.68
C ILE A 171 12.84 -10.98 20.79
N LYS A 172 13.64 -9.91 20.66
CA LYS A 172 14.56 -9.46 21.72
C LYS A 172 13.83 -9.06 23.01
N GLN A 173 12.58 -8.60 22.89
CA GLN A 173 11.72 -8.22 24.01
C GLN A 173 10.86 -9.39 24.53
N GLU A 174 11.19 -10.63 24.18
CA GLU A 174 10.50 -11.88 24.58
C GLU A 174 9.03 -12.01 24.11
N LEU A 175 8.58 -11.18 23.15
CA LEU A 175 7.21 -11.20 22.62
C LEU A 175 7.03 -12.18 21.45
N ILE A 176 7.45 -13.43 21.66
CA ILE A 176 7.51 -14.45 20.60
C ILE A 176 6.10 -14.80 20.07
N LEU A 177 5.11 -15.00 20.94
CA LEU A 177 3.76 -15.34 20.52
C LEU A 177 3.12 -14.21 19.69
N PHE A 178 3.33 -12.96 20.11
CA PHE A 178 2.82 -11.77 19.44
C PHE A 178 3.41 -11.60 18.04
N THR A 179 4.72 -11.77 17.90
CA THR A 179 5.40 -11.70 16.60
C THR A 179 4.91 -12.75 15.63
N LEU A 180 4.69 -13.98 16.10
CA LEU A 180 4.16 -15.06 15.28
C LEU A 180 2.75 -14.72 14.76
N VAL A 181 1.86 -14.22 15.61
CA VAL A 181 0.50 -13.83 15.21
C VAL A 181 0.52 -12.70 14.17
N ILE A 182 1.33 -11.67 14.39
CA ILE A 182 1.44 -10.56 13.44
C ILE A 182 2.05 -11.01 12.10
N LEU A 183 3.07 -11.88 12.12
CA LEU A 183 3.65 -12.43 10.90
C LEU A 183 2.64 -13.24 10.10
N LEU A 184 1.87 -14.14 10.76
CA LEU A 184 0.80 -14.89 10.10
C LEU A 184 -0.28 -13.97 9.53
N SER A 185 -0.69 -12.94 10.28
CA SER A 185 -1.66 -11.95 9.78
C SER A 185 -1.17 -11.22 8.52
N SER A 186 0.14 -11.00 8.41
CA SER A 186 0.72 -10.33 7.24
C SER A 186 0.63 -11.17 5.95
N LEU A 187 0.64 -12.50 6.06
CA LEU A 187 0.45 -13.40 4.91
C LEU A 187 -0.95 -13.24 4.28
N ILE A 188 -1.96 -12.91 5.09
CA ILE A 188 -3.33 -12.63 4.62
C ILE A 188 -3.33 -11.38 3.72
N SER A 189 -2.59 -10.34 4.12
CA SER A 189 -2.45 -9.15 3.28
C SER A 189 -1.64 -9.40 2.01
N LEU A 190 -0.62 -10.27 2.09
CA LEU A 190 0.16 -10.71 0.93
C LEU A 190 -0.72 -11.34 -0.15
N PHE A 191 -1.75 -12.11 0.23
CA PHE A 191 -2.66 -12.76 -0.73
C PHE A 191 -3.35 -11.77 -1.67
N PHE A 192 -3.91 -10.66 -1.16
CA PHE A 192 -4.61 -9.72 -2.05
C PHE A 192 -3.64 -8.93 -2.95
N TYR A 193 -2.38 -8.72 -2.52
CA TYR A 193 -1.35 -8.16 -3.40
C TYR A 193 -0.99 -9.13 -4.52
N LEU A 194 -0.80 -10.41 -4.21
CA LEU A 194 -0.56 -11.44 -5.23
C LEU A 194 -1.70 -11.49 -6.24
N ARG A 195 -2.95 -11.44 -5.76
CA ARG A 195 -4.12 -11.40 -6.65
C ARG A 195 -4.10 -10.19 -7.60
N LEU A 196 -3.72 -9.00 -7.11
CA LEU A 196 -3.53 -7.81 -7.95
C LEU A 196 -2.42 -8.01 -8.98
N THR A 197 -1.25 -8.51 -8.57
CA THR A 197 -0.13 -8.78 -9.50
C THR A 197 -0.51 -9.80 -10.57
N TYR A 198 -1.29 -10.81 -10.19
CA TYR A 198 -1.76 -11.83 -11.10
C TYR A 198 -2.60 -11.21 -12.22
N THR A 199 -3.63 -10.44 -11.85
CA THR A 199 -4.52 -9.79 -12.83
C THR A 199 -3.82 -8.76 -13.70
N LEU A 200 -2.81 -8.06 -13.17
CA LEU A 200 -2.18 -6.95 -13.85
C LEU A 200 -1.10 -7.39 -14.84
N SER A 201 -0.27 -8.37 -14.45
CA SER A 201 0.95 -8.70 -15.19
C SER A 201 1.16 -10.15 -15.56
N LEU A 202 0.67 -11.10 -14.75
CA LEU A 202 0.94 -12.52 -15.00
C LEU A 202 -0.07 -13.14 -15.96
N THR A 203 -1.27 -12.55 -16.07
CA THR A 203 -2.29 -12.97 -17.03
C THR A 203 -2.68 -11.85 -17.97
N LEU A 204 -3.04 -12.23 -19.20
CA LEU A 204 -3.58 -11.34 -20.21
C LEU A 204 -5.11 -11.46 -20.21
N ALA A 205 -5.80 -10.42 -19.76
CA ALA A 205 -7.25 -10.33 -19.92
C ALA A 205 -7.62 -9.97 -21.37
N PRO A 206 -8.80 -10.38 -21.86
CA PRO A 206 -9.26 -10.01 -23.18
C PRO A 206 -9.44 -8.48 -23.27
N ASN A 207 -8.87 -7.89 -24.31
CA ASN A 207 -9.05 -6.47 -24.61
C ASN A 207 -10.36 -6.24 -25.38
N LEU A 208 -11.01 -5.10 -25.12
CA LEU A 208 -12.15 -4.66 -25.92
C LEU A 208 -11.66 -4.18 -27.29
N SER A 209 -12.43 -4.46 -28.34
CA SER A 209 -12.12 -4.11 -29.74
C SER A 209 -12.09 -2.58 -30.00
N PHE A 210 -12.69 -1.77 -29.13
CA PHE A 210 -12.83 -0.32 -29.29
C PHE A 210 -11.64 0.51 -28.76
N PHE A 211 -10.51 -0.11 -28.40
CA PHE A 211 -9.36 0.66 -27.93
C PHE A 211 -8.50 1.17 -29.08
N PRO A 212 -8.17 2.47 -29.12
CA PRO A 212 -7.23 2.99 -30.11
C PRO A 212 -5.87 2.35 -29.87
N LEU A 213 -5.18 1.95 -30.94
CA LEU A 213 -3.82 1.43 -30.82
C LEU A 213 -2.93 2.51 -30.17
N PRO A 214 -2.22 2.21 -29.07
CA PRO A 214 -1.30 3.15 -28.43
C PRO A 214 -0.03 3.39 -29.25
N TRP A 215 0.12 2.73 -30.41
CA TRP A 215 1.29 2.84 -31.29
C TRP A 215 1.50 4.27 -31.84
N ASN A 216 0.46 5.09 -31.89
CA ASN A 216 0.58 6.49 -32.32
C ASN A 216 0.75 7.43 -31.13
N THR A 217 1.94 7.45 -30.55
CA THR A 217 2.44 8.65 -29.87
C THR A 217 3.57 9.24 -30.71
N HIS A 218 3.22 9.91 -31.81
CA HIS A 218 4.13 10.88 -32.39
C HIS A 218 4.37 11.95 -31.32
N LYS A 219 5.57 11.95 -30.73
CA LYS A 219 6.07 13.19 -30.12
C LYS A 219 6.27 14.14 -31.29
N GLU A 220 5.45 15.17 -31.37
CA GLU A 220 5.78 16.30 -32.24
C GLU A 220 7.12 16.85 -31.73
N ASN A 221 8.17 16.62 -32.52
CA ASN A 221 9.43 17.29 -32.29
C ASN A 221 9.16 18.79 -32.54
N PRO A 222 9.34 19.68 -31.55
CA PRO A 222 9.15 21.12 -31.76
C PRO A 222 10.18 21.72 -32.74
N LEU A 223 11.15 20.92 -33.17
CA LEU A 223 12.19 21.23 -34.15
C LEU A 223 11.95 20.60 -35.54
N ALA A 224 10.90 19.80 -35.71
CA ALA A 224 10.59 19.25 -37.03
C ALA A 224 9.99 20.37 -37.90
N PRO A 225 10.55 20.65 -39.09
CA PRO A 225 9.94 21.61 -40.00
C PRO A 225 8.54 21.11 -40.37
N MET A 226 7.54 22.00 -40.35
CA MET A 226 6.22 21.71 -40.89
C MET A 226 6.39 21.24 -42.34
N ILE A 227 6.16 19.96 -42.59
CA ILE A 227 5.97 19.45 -43.94
C ILE A 227 4.51 19.75 -44.27
N THR A 228 4.27 20.87 -44.94
CA THR A 228 2.97 21.20 -45.54
C THR A 228 2.77 20.36 -46.80
N PRO A 229 1.67 19.61 -46.96
CA PRO A 229 1.21 19.17 -48.28
C PRO A 229 0.69 20.35 -49.10
#